data_AF-A0A358NCU4-F1
#
_entry.id   AF-A0A358NCU4-F1
#
_cell.length_a   1.000
_cell.length_b   1.000
_cell.length_c   1.000
_cell.angle_alpha   90.00
_cell.angle_beta   90.00
_cell.angle_gamma   90.00
#
_symmetry.space_group_name_H-M   'P 1'
#
loop_
_entity.id
_entity.type
_entity.pdbx_description
1 polymer ?
#
loop_
_entity_poly.entity_id
_entity_poly.type
_entity_poly.pdbx_seq_one_letter_code
_entity_poly.pdbx_strand_id
1 'polypeptide(L)'
;MTGHSARAFDAGPLRITHTLTIFANPLIANRPKPDDPNVRTVKPGEAAPSEGDWKTLYFLPGVHDIGVGFHVHANRNYYIPGDAVVHGTMSNHGRWNDGHNIRIFGYGVLSGSKIAHPNFASPKPTEAKLHDPIHIVGATNTSVEGITLADSAHHSLMLVSGYEPEAPTDMRWLKIFTWRANGDGINPFGNGLIEDCFIRTQDDSTYVNGRGIRRVTYWNDYNGSTFVLSALPNRKIVVEECDVIYARAGWNNWSGGRLFNMRGEGKGLCGEGVVFRNIRVEDPRPTLQHFMIAMQGLKPYSDPSQRKRGAGDASGILFHNIEIAASSVLGEPEVLWGAADAQIRNLTFDNVTIGGKKITSLDHFKHNEHVKNIRFK
;
A
#
# COMPACT_ATOMS: atom_id res chain seq x y z
N MET A 1 -12.88 -25.26 -10.61
CA MET A 1 -12.06 -25.34 -9.39
C MET A 1 -11.37 -26.70 -9.38
N THR A 2 -10.19 -26.79 -9.97
CA THR A 2 -9.33 -27.98 -9.89
C THR A 2 -8.09 -27.55 -9.13
N GLY A 3 -8.00 -27.99 -7.88
CA GLY A 3 -6.88 -27.71 -7.00
C GLY A 3 -5.62 -28.39 -7.53
N HIS A 4 -4.65 -27.58 -7.92
CA HIS A 4 -3.27 -28.05 -7.98
C HIS A 4 -2.65 -27.81 -6.61
N SER A 5 -2.33 -28.91 -5.94
CA SER A 5 -1.65 -28.93 -4.66
C SER A 5 -0.33 -28.18 -4.77
N ALA A 6 -0.20 -27.10 -3.99
CA ALA A 6 1.11 -26.62 -3.60
C ALA A 6 1.79 -27.78 -2.87
N ARG A 7 2.81 -28.40 -3.49
CA ARG A 7 3.74 -29.22 -2.72
C ARG A 7 4.31 -28.30 -1.66
N ALA A 8 3.98 -28.59 -0.40
CA ALA A 8 4.46 -27.85 0.75
C ALA A 8 5.99 -27.81 0.69
N PHE A 9 6.55 -26.61 0.54
CA PHE A 9 7.99 -26.37 0.56
C PHE A 9 8.57 -26.31 1.99
N ASP A 10 7.81 -26.80 2.99
CA ASP A 10 8.29 -27.02 4.34
C ASP A 10 8.19 -28.52 4.67
N ALA A 11 9.31 -29.22 4.49
CA ALA A 11 9.52 -30.56 5.05
C ALA A 11 9.91 -30.52 6.54
N GLY A 12 9.61 -29.41 7.23
CA GLY A 12 9.80 -29.24 8.67
C GLY A 12 8.45 -29.04 9.37
N PRO A 13 8.37 -29.22 10.70
CA PRO A 13 7.15 -28.92 11.44
C PRO A 13 6.74 -27.46 11.19
N LEU A 14 5.44 -27.22 11.02
CA LEU A 14 4.84 -25.88 10.95
C LEU A 14 5.37 -25.02 12.11
N ARG A 15 6.38 -24.19 11.83
CA ARG A 15 6.90 -23.23 12.80
C ARG A 15 5.94 -22.04 12.80
N ILE A 16 5.01 -22.05 13.75
CA ILE A 16 4.22 -20.87 14.06
C ILE A 16 5.21 -19.76 14.42
N THR A 17 5.27 -18.73 13.57
CA THR A 17 6.15 -17.60 13.78
C THR A 17 5.37 -16.53 14.52
N HIS A 18 5.75 -16.23 15.76
CA HIS A 18 5.23 -15.09 16.52
C HIS A 18 6.14 -13.89 16.28
N THR A 19 5.57 -12.83 15.70
CA THR A 19 6.31 -11.61 15.36
C THR A 19 6.20 -10.57 16.47
N LEU A 20 7.32 -9.97 16.87
CA LEU A 20 7.37 -8.78 17.71
C LEU A 20 7.86 -7.61 16.85
N THR A 21 7.14 -6.48 16.89
CA THR A 21 7.54 -5.25 16.20
C THR A 21 7.54 -4.10 17.22
N ILE A 22 8.56 -3.25 17.18
CA ILE A 22 8.73 -2.12 18.09
C ILE A 22 8.67 -0.83 17.28
N PHE A 23 7.78 0.09 17.65
CA PHE A 23 7.63 1.39 16.99
C PHE A 23 8.02 2.54 17.92
N ALA A 24 9.26 3.02 17.76
CA ALA A 24 9.75 4.22 18.45
C ALA A 24 9.40 5.47 17.62
N ASN A 25 8.22 6.04 17.88
CA ASN A 25 7.75 7.23 17.16
C ASN A 25 8.35 8.52 17.77
N PRO A 26 8.49 9.60 16.98
CA PRO A 26 8.86 10.90 17.52
C PRO A 26 7.80 11.44 18.49
N LEU A 27 8.07 12.57 19.14
CA LEU A 27 7.04 13.29 19.88
C LEU A 27 6.09 13.99 18.89
N ILE A 28 4.79 13.92 19.15
CA ILE A 28 3.78 14.66 18.38
C ILE A 28 3.87 16.14 18.77
N ALA A 29 4.25 16.98 17.82
CA ALA A 29 4.18 18.43 17.98
C ALA A 29 2.72 18.90 18.14
N ASN A 30 2.50 19.88 19.01
CA ASN A 30 1.17 20.48 19.26
C ASN A 30 0.09 19.43 19.60
N ARG A 31 0.45 18.45 20.45
CA ARG A 31 -0.51 17.50 21.01
C ARG A 31 -1.65 18.27 21.73
N PRO A 32 -2.93 18.05 21.36
CA PRO A 32 -4.05 18.72 22.02
C PRO A 32 -4.17 18.24 23.46
N LYS A 33 -4.59 19.13 24.35
CA LYS A 33 -4.98 18.79 25.71
C LYS A 33 -6.50 18.61 25.81
N PRO A 34 -6.99 17.76 26.72
CA PRO A 34 -8.42 17.57 26.91
C PRO A 34 -9.20 18.85 27.27
N ASP A 35 -8.55 19.84 27.86
CA ASP A 35 -9.11 21.12 28.31
C ASP A 35 -8.81 22.30 27.37
N ASP A 36 -8.12 22.07 26.24
CA ASP A 36 -7.89 23.12 25.25
C ASP A 36 -9.23 23.61 24.64
N PRO A 37 -9.33 24.90 24.27
CA PRO A 37 -10.51 25.41 23.58
C PRO A 37 -10.75 24.67 22.25
N ASN A 38 -12.02 24.46 21.90
CA ASN A 38 -12.44 23.74 20.69
C ASN A 38 -12.04 22.25 20.65
N VAL A 39 -11.69 21.64 21.79
CA VAL A 39 -11.51 20.20 21.94
C VAL A 39 -12.76 19.57 22.54
N ARG A 40 -13.30 18.55 21.85
CA ARG A 40 -14.34 17.68 22.37
C ARG A 40 -13.75 16.33 22.72
N THR A 41 -13.71 16.00 24.01
CA THR A 41 -13.27 14.68 24.48
C THR A 41 -14.36 13.63 24.32
N VAL A 42 -14.04 12.41 23.96
CA VAL A 42 -14.94 11.24 23.98
C VAL A 42 -14.45 10.27 25.03
N LYS A 43 -15.31 9.86 25.96
CA LYS A 43 -15.02 8.83 26.97
C LYS A 43 -15.30 7.43 26.41
N PRO A 44 -14.60 6.38 26.87
CA PRO A 44 -14.99 5.00 26.57
C PRO A 44 -16.47 4.75 26.89
N GLY A 45 -17.19 4.12 25.95
CA GLY A 45 -18.64 3.87 26.04
C GLY A 45 -19.54 5.05 25.67
N GLU A 46 -18.97 6.25 25.45
CA GLU A 46 -19.69 7.40 24.91
C GLU A 46 -19.78 7.32 23.39
N ALA A 47 -20.94 7.67 22.83
CA ALA A 47 -21.08 7.82 21.39
C ALA A 47 -20.24 9.02 20.91
N ALA A 48 -19.28 8.78 20.02
CA ALA A 48 -18.49 9.85 19.42
C ALA A 48 -19.38 10.75 18.54
N PRO A 49 -19.43 12.07 18.78
CA PRO A 49 -20.17 12.97 17.91
C PRO A 49 -19.42 13.17 16.59
N SER A 50 -20.08 12.94 15.45
CA SER A 50 -19.53 13.32 14.14
C SER A 50 -19.62 14.83 13.89
N GLU A 51 -20.58 15.50 14.51
CA GLU A 51 -20.87 16.93 14.33
C GLU A 51 -20.75 17.71 15.65
N GLY A 52 -20.69 19.04 15.56
CA GLY A 52 -20.69 19.93 16.72
C GLY A 52 -19.69 21.08 16.60
N ASP A 53 -19.74 21.97 17.59
CA ASP A 53 -18.85 23.14 17.67
C ASP A 53 -17.52 22.74 18.30
N TRP A 54 -16.70 22.02 17.54
CA TRP A 54 -15.35 21.61 17.93
C TRP A 54 -14.44 21.54 16.71
N LYS A 55 -13.15 21.83 16.94
CA LYS A 55 -12.08 21.67 15.94
C LYS A 55 -11.43 20.31 16.05
N THR A 56 -11.28 19.79 17.27
CA THR A 56 -10.59 18.53 17.54
C THR A 56 -11.48 17.57 18.33
N LEU A 57 -11.67 16.36 17.82
CA LEU A 57 -12.25 15.25 18.57
C LEU A 57 -11.11 14.45 19.22
N TYR A 58 -11.09 14.41 20.56
CA TYR A 58 -10.07 13.73 21.36
C TYR A 58 -10.66 12.43 21.92
N PHE A 59 -10.15 11.26 21.56
CA PHE A 59 -10.52 10.01 22.22
C PHE A 59 -9.70 9.84 23.52
N LEU A 60 -10.36 9.82 24.68
CA LEU A 60 -9.67 9.60 25.97
C LEU A 60 -9.07 8.18 26.05
N PRO A 61 -8.11 7.92 26.95
CA PRO A 61 -7.55 6.58 27.12
C PRO A 61 -8.65 5.51 27.31
N GLY A 62 -8.48 4.36 26.66
CA GLY A 62 -9.43 3.24 26.72
C GLY A 62 -9.99 2.82 25.36
N VAL A 63 -11.07 2.03 25.38
CA VAL A 63 -11.68 1.41 24.20
C VAL A 63 -12.93 2.16 23.76
N HIS A 64 -12.98 2.53 22.49
CA HIS A 64 -14.09 3.26 21.86
C HIS A 64 -14.66 2.45 20.69
N ASP A 65 -15.87 2.79 20.29
CA ASP A 65 -16.54 2.20 19.13
C ASP A 65 -17.25 3.31 18.36
N ILE A 66 -16.79 3.57 17.14
CA ILE A 66 -17.35 4.58 16.24
C ILE A 66 -18.20 3.95 15.12
N GLY A 67 -18.29 2.61 15.10
CA GLY A 67 -19.02 1.87 14.08
C GLY A 67 -18.42 1.99 12.67
N VAL A 68 -19.21 1.60 11.67
CA VAL A 68 -18.84 1.66 10.25
C VAL A 68 -19.19 3.04 9.70
N GLY A 69 -18.22 3.68 9.06
CA GLY A 69 -18.39 4.92 8.33
C GLY A 69 -18.63 6.10 9.25
N PHE A 70 -17.82 6.27 10.29
CA PHE A 70 -17.85 7.48 11.10
C PHE A 70 -17.54 8.70 10.22
N HIS A 71 -18.47 9.66 10.17
CA HIS A 71 -18.35 10.81 9.28
C HIS A 71 -17.24 11.76 9.78
N VAL A 72 -16.15 11.86 9.00
CA VAL A 72 -15.12 12.89 9.17
C VAL A 72 -15.36 14.09 8.25
N HIS A 73 -15.16 15.29 8.77
CA HIS A 73 -15.49 16.55 8.11
C HIS A 73 -14.27 17.41 7.85
N ALA A 74 -14.35 18.21 6.81
CA ALA A 74 -13.33 19.17 6.47
C ALA A 74 -13.02 20.13 7.62
N ASN A 75 -11.78 20.59 7.68
CA ASN A 75 -11.29 21.50 8.71
C ASN A 75 -11.42 20.94 10.13
N ARG A 76 -11.29 19.61 10.34
CA ARG A 76 -11.31 19.01 11.67
C ARG A 76 -10.13 18.09 11.95
N ASN A 77 -9.85 17.92 13.23
CA ASN A 77 -8.82 17.04 13.74
C ASN A 77 -9.45 15.88 14.53
N TYR A 78 -8.88 14.69 14.39
CA TYR A 78 -9.28 13.47 15.08
C TYR A 78 -8.05 12.89 15.77
N TYR A 79 -8.00 12.98 17.10
CA TYR A 79 -6.83 12.61 17.89
C TYR A 79 -7.05 11.31 18.66
N ILE A 80 -6.24 10.29 18.38
CA ILE A 80 -6.27 8.97 19.05
C ILE A 80 -4.95 8.74 19.80
N PRO A 81 -4.88 8.94 21.13
CA PRO A 81 -3.64 8.78 21.89
C PRO A 81 -3.19 7.32 21.97
N GLY A 82 -1.92 7.10 22.32
CA GLY A 82 -1.29 5.77 22.32
C GLY A 82 -1.88 4.74 23.28
N ASP A 83 -2.71 5.20 24.22
CA ASP A 83 -3.45 4.41 25.19
C ASP A 83 -4.95 4.28 24.84
N ALA A 84 -5.33 4.61 23.58
CA ALA A 84 -6.68 4.44 23.06
C ALA A 84 -6.74 3.46 21.88
N VAL A 85 -7.81 2.65 21.88
CA VAL A 85 -8.21 1.78 20.76
C VAL A 85 -9.60 2.21 20.32
N VAL A 86 -9.76 2.52 19.05
CA VAL A 86 -11.03 2.91 18.44
C VAL A 86 -11.44 1.82 17.46
N HIS A 87 -12.55 1.13 17.73
CA HIS A 87 -13.14 0.20 16.76
C HIS A 87 -14.00 0.95 15.76
N GLY A 88 -13.81 0.69 14.46
CA GLY A 88 -14.61 1.29 13.41
C GLY A 88 -13.81 1.76 12.20
N THR A 89 -14.46 2.59 11.38
CA THR A 89 -13.90 3.15 10.15
C THR A 89 -14.27 4.63 10.02
N MET A 90 -13.48 5.42 9.30
CA MET A 90 -13.65 6.86 9.12
C MET A 90 -13.83 7.22 7.64
N SER A 91 -14.86 8.00 7.30
CA SER A 91 -15.10 8.41 5.92
C SER A 91 -15.78 9.77 5.83
N ASN A 92 -15.59 10.51 4.75
CA ASN A 92 -16.42 11.69 4.42
C ASN A 92 -17.63 11.34 3.54
N HIS A 93 -18.02 10.06 3.49
CA HIS A 93 -19.17 9.54 2.75
C HIS A 93 -19.20 9.92 1.27
N GLY A 94 -18.03 10.00 0.63
CA GLY A 94 -17.94 10.36 -0.78
C GLY A 94 -18.21 11.85 -1.08
N ARG A 95 -18.32 12.72 -0.07
CA ARG A 95 -18.54 14.15 -0.27
C ARG A 95 -17.22 14.84 -0.62
N TRP A 96 -16.98 15.06 -1.92
CA TRP A 96 -15.74 15.65 -2.44
C TRP A 96 -15.33 16.97 -1.75
N ASN A 97 -16.28 17.87 -1.50
CA ASN A 97 -15.99 19.16 -0.87
C ASN A 97 -15.78 19.09 0.65
N ASP A 98 -15.84 17.90 1.25
CA ASP A 98 -15.71 17.66 2.70
C ASP A 98 -14.42 16.88 3.03
N GLY A 99 -13.47 16.79 2.09
CA GLY A 99 -12.22 16.01 2.24
C GLY A 99 -10.99 16.82 2.65
N HIS A 100 -11.12 18.14 2.86
CA HIS A 100 -9.98 19.06 2.94
C HIS A 100 -9.63 19.48 4.38
N ASN A 101 -8.35 19.75 4.64
CA ASN A 101 -7.85 20.19 5.95
C ASN A 101 -8.24 19.24 7.10
N ILE A 102 -8.27 17.92 6.84
CA ILE A 102 -8.55 16.89 7.83
C ILE A 102 -7.22 16.38 8.41
N ARG A 103 -7.13 16.27 9.74
CA ARG A 103 -5.98 15.64 10.40
C ARG A 103 -6.43 14.48 11.27
N ILE A 104 -6.04 13.26 10.92
CA ILE A 104 -6.27 12.07 11.76
C ILE A 104 -4.92 11.65 12.34
N PHE A 105 -4.71 11.81 13.64
CA PHE A 105 -3.36 11.69 14.21
C PHE A 105 -3.32 11.15 15.64
N GLY A 106 -2.15 10.68 16.04
CA GLY A 106 -1.92 10.09 17.36
C GLY A 106 -1.17 8.77 17.26
N TYR A 107 -0.94 8.10 18.38
CA TYR A 107 -0.25 6.80 18.39
C TYR A 107 -1.14 5.64 18.83
N GLY A 108 -2.46 5.87 18.88
CA GLY A 108 -3.43 4.82 19.17
C GLY A 108 -3.74 3.95 17.97
N VAL A 109 -4.76 3.12 18.15
CA VAL A 109 -5.18 2.10 17.17
C VAL A 109 -6.56 2.42 16.61
N LEU A 110 -6.71 2.40 15.29
CA LEU A 110 -8.01 2.28 14.61
C LEU A 110 -8.16 0.83 14.15
N SER A 111 -9.10 0.09 14.74
CA SER A 111 -9.24 -1.36 14.58
C SER A 111 -10.51 -1.75 13.83
N GLY A 112 -10.34 -2.51 12.74
CA GLY A 112 -11.43 -3.16 12.00
C GLY A 112 -11.79 -4.56 12.52
N SER A 113 -11.33 -4.95 13.71
CA SER A 113 -11.54 -6.30 14.27
C SER A 113 -13.02 -6.67 14.46
N LYS A 114 -13.87 -5.67 14.71
CA LYS A 114 -15.34 -5.82 14.82
C LYS A 114 -16.09 -5.61 13.50
N ILE A 115 -15.39 -5.22 12.44
CA ILE A 115 -16.00 -4.90 11.16
C ILE A 115 -15.84 -6.11 10.23
N ALA A 116 -16.96 -6.63 9.75
CA ALA A 116 -16.94 -7.68 8.74
C ALA A 116 -16.43 -7.14 7.41
N HIS A 117 -15.68 -7.95 6.67
CA HIS A 117 -15.34 -7.63 5.29
C HIS A 117 -16.63 -7.42 4.48
N PRO A 118 -16.72 -6.39 3.60
CA PRO A 118 -17.99 -5.97 2.98
C PRO A 118 -18.70 -7.08 2.19
N ASN A 119 -17.98 -8.01 1.58
CA ASN A 119 -18.58 -9.18 0.91
C ASN A 119 -19.28 -10.17 1.86
N PHE A 120 -18.97 -10.14 3.15
CA PHE A 120 -19.47 -11.06 4.18
C PHE A 120 -20.23 -10.34 5.31
N ALA A 121 -20.38 -9.02 5.20
CA ALA A 121 -21.17 -8.23 6.13
C ALA A 121 -22.67 -8.53 5.95
N SER A 122 -23.40 -8.49 7.06
CA SER A 122 -24.85 -8.68 7.09
C SER A 122 -25.47 -7.52 7.89
N PRO A 123 -26.32 -6.68 7.25
CA PRO A 123 -26.66 -6.70 5.83
C PRO A 123 -25.44 -6.39 4.95
N LYS A 124 -25.50 -6.81 3.67
CA LYS A 124 -24.45 -6.47 2.71
C LYS A 124 -24.45 -4.95 2.49
N PRO A 125 -23.31 -4.25 2.69
CA PRO A 125 -23.25 -2.81 2.52
C PRO A 125 -23.45 -2.43 1.05
N THR A 126 -24.12 -1.30 0.84
CA THR A 126 -24.23 -0.66 -0.48
C THR A 126 -22.89 -0.05 -0.92
N GLU A 127 -22.09 0.42 0.03
CA GLU A 127 -20.80 1.07 -0.21
C GLU A 127 -19.68 0.33 0.52
N ALA A 128 -18.98 -0.56 -0.19
CA ALA A 128 -17.85 -1.33 0.37
C ALA A 128 -16.76 -0.43 0.99
N LYS A 129 -16.52 0.75 0.39
CA LYS A 129 -15.54 1.74 0.86
C LYS A 129 -15.80 2.29 2.27
N LEU A 130 -17.03 2.18 2.80
CA LEU A 130 -17.30 2.54 4.20
C LEU A 130 -16.65 1.55 5.18
N HIS A 131 -16.22 0.37 4.71
CA HIS A 131 -15.50 -0.63 5.49
C HIS A 131 -13.96 -0.47 5.42
N ASP A 132 -13.46 0.50 4.64
CA ASP A 132 -12.06 0.91 4.67
C ASP A 132 -11.81 1.64 6.01
N PRO A 133 -10.77 1.31 6.81
CA PRO A 133 -10.43 2.04 8.03
C PRO A 133 -10.43 3.56 7.86
N ILE A 134 -9.84 4.07 6.78
CA ILE A 134 -9.92 5.50 6.43
C ILE A 134 -10.14 5.65 4.92
N HIS A 135 -11.27 6.27 4.53
CA HIS A 135 -11.59 6.60 3.14
C HIS A 135 -12.12 8.03 2.99
N ILE A 136 -11.27 8.91 2.47
CA ILE A 136 -11.57 10.33 2.28
C ILE A 136 -11.43 10.67 0.80
N VAL A 137 -12.49 11.19 0.19
CA VAL A 137 -12.44 11.71 -1.20
C VAL A 137 -12.33 13.23 -1.24
N GLY A 138 -11.72 13.78 -2.29
CA GLY A 138 -11.44 15.22 -2.38
C GLY A 138 -10.40 15.67 -1.34
N ALA A 139 -9.44 14.79 -1.04
CA ALA A 139 -8.44 15.03 -0.02
C ALA A 139 -7.42 16.09 -0.46
N THR A 140 -7.40 17.23 0.24
CA THR A 140 -6.42 18.32 0.04
C THR A 140 -6.00 18.89 1.39
N ASN A 141 -4.70 19.13 1.61
CA ASN A 141 -4.16 19.52 2.92
C ASN A 141 -4.60 18.57 4.06
N THR A 142 -4.80 17.30 3.73
CA THR A 142 -5.31 16.27 4.63
C THR A 142 -4.20 15.29 4.97
N SER A 143 -4.08 14.94 6.25
CA SER A 143 -3.00 14.12 6.78
C SER A 143 -3.48 13.01 7.71
N VAL A 144 -2.77 11.88 7.65
CA VAL A 144 -2.90 10.78 8.60
C VAL A 144 -1.53 10.49 9.21
N GLU A 145 -1.39 10.65 10.51
CA GLU A 145 -0.09 10.66 11.19
C GLU A 145 -0.07 9.73 12.41
N GLY A 146 0.88 8.78 12.47
CA GLY A 146 1.19 8.01 13.67
C GLY A 146 0.27 6.82 13.98
N ILE A 147 -0.97 6.86 13.51
CA ILE A 147 -2.01 5.87 13.85
C ILE A 147 -1.60 4.46 13.40
N THR A 148 -1.96 3.47 14.22
CA THR A 148 -1.92 2.06 13.83
C THR A 148 -3.27 1.64 13.27
N LEU A 149 -3.31 1.20 12.01
CA LEU A 149 -4.47 0.56 11.40
C LEU A 149 -4.34 -0.95 11.57
N ALA A 150 -5.27 -1.56 12.30
CA ALA A 150 -5.25 -2.98 12.60
C ALA A 150 -6.53 -3.68 12.13
N ASP A 151 -6.40 -4.91 11.63
CA ASP A 151 -7.51 -5.76 11.22
C ASP A 151 -8.44 -5.09 10.21
N SER A 152 -7.88 -4.41 9.20
CA SER A 152 -8.66 -3.75 8.15
C SER A 152 -9.69 -4.71 7.55
N ALA A 153 -10.96 -4.32 7.52
CA ALA A 153 -12.02 -5.13 6.92
C ALA A 153 -12.00 -5.10 5.39
N HIS A 154 -11.42 -4.03 4.82
CA HIS A 154 -11.21 -3.80 3.41
C HIS A 154 -9.93 -2.94 3.25
N HIS A 155 -9.79 -2.13 2.20
CA HIS A 155 -8.55 -1.40 1.92
C HIS A 155 -8.22 -0.42 3.06
N SER A 156 -6.96 -0.36 3.50
CA SER A 156 -6.62 0.29 4.79
C SER A 156 -6.73 1.82 4.76
N LEU A 157 -6.11 2.48 3.78
CA LEU A 157 -6.03 3.95 3.74
C LEU A 157 -6.13 4.50 2.32
N MET A 158 -7.19 5.27 2.09
CA MET A 158 -7.50 5.91 0.81
C MET A 158 -7.69 7.42 1.00
N LEU A 159 -6.71 8.22 0.56
CA LEU A 159 -6.84 9.68 0.42
C LEU A 159 -6.99 10.03 -1.06
N VAL A 160 -8.23 9.98 -1.55
CA VAL A 160 -8.54 10.08 -2.98
C VAL A 160 -8.50 11.53 -3.42
N SER A 161 -7.50 11.87 -4.24
CA SER A 161 -7.40 13.17 -4.90
C SER A 161 -6.53 13.10 -6.16
N GLY A 162 -6.68 14.11 -7.02
CA GLY A 162 -5.80 14.34 -8.17
C GLY A 162 -4.42 14.82 -7.72
N TYR A 163 -3.49 14.97 -8.67
CA TYR A 163 -2.19 15.58 -8.36
C TYR A 163 -2.36 17.10 -8.23
N GLU A 164 -2.12 17.63 -7.04
CA GLU A 164 -2.26 19.06 -6.71
C GLU A 164 -1.17 19.42 -5.67
N PRO A 165 0.08 19.67 -6.11
CA PRO A 165 1.23 19.76 -5.23
C PRO A 165 1.16 20.90 -4.21
N GLU A 166 0.37 21.94 -4.48
CA GLU A 166 0.13 23.07 -3.58
C GLU A 166 -0.85 22.77 -2.44
N ALA A 167 -1.57 21.64 -2.50
CA ALA A 167 -2.55 21.24 -1.49
C ALA A 167 -2.32 19.79 -1.01
N PRO A 168 -1.10 19.48 -0.51
CA PRO A 168 -0.60 18.12 -0.35
C PRO A 168 -1.42 17.25 0.60
N THR A 169 -1.33 15.93 0.42
CA THR A 169 -1.75 14.96 1.44
C THR A 169 -0.57 14.16 1.95
N ASP A 170 -0.52 13.90 3.26
CA ASP A 170 0.62 13.27 3.93
C ASP A 170 0.17 12.07 4.78
N MET A 171 0.89 10.95 4.65
CA MET A 171 0.64 9.71 5.38
C MET A 171 1.96 9.29 6.03
N ARG A 172 2.09 9.56 7.33
CA ARG A 172 3.36 9.52 8.06
C ARG A 172 3.32 8.70 9.35
N TRP A 173 4.41 8.00 9.68
CA TRP A 173 4.53 7.24 10.94
C TRP A 173 3.44 6.19 11.15
N LEU A 174 2.83 5.73 10.06
CA LEU A 174 1.70 4.80 10.10
C LEU A 174 2.18 3.37 10.22
N LYS A 175 1.33 2.55 10.84
CA LYS A 175 1.55 1.12 11.02
C LYS A 175 0.30 0.42 10.54
N ILE A 176 0.43 -0.46 9.55
CA ILE A 176 -0.69 -1.22 9.02
C ILE A 176 -0.45 -2.70 9.31
N PHE A 177 -1.44 -3.34 9.92
CA PHE A 177 -1.49 -4.77 10.16
C PHE A 177 -2.80 -5.33 9.65
N THR A 178 -2.76 -6.05 8.53
CA THR A 178 -3.96 -6.64 7.94
C THR A 178 -3.68 -8.00 7.30
N TRP A 179 -4.65 -8.90 7.46
CA TRP A 179 -4.57 -10.31 7.09
C TRP A 179 -5.71 -10.76 6.18
N ARG A 180 -6.71 -9.89 5.93
CA ARG A 180 -7.87 -10.21 5.11
C ARG A 180 -7.57 -9.95 3.63
N ALA A 181 -8.27 -10.67 2.75
CA ALA A 181 -8.32 -10.29 1.33
C ALA A 181 -8.85 -8.85 1.19
N ASN A 182 -8.38 -8.11 0.20
CA ASN A 182 -8.64 -6.67 0.06
C ASN A 182 -8.16 -5.85 1.27
N GLY A 183 -7.28 -6.38 2.11
CA GLY A 183 -6.53 -5.65 3.12
C GLY A 183 -5.33 -4.93 2.49
N ASP A 184 -5.56 -4.09 1.49
CA ASP A 184 -4.52 -3.28 0.87
C ASP A 184 -3.94 -2.30 1.88
N GLY A 185 -2.68 -1.87 1.69
CA GLY A 185 -2.05 -0.86 2.51
C GLY A 185 -2.52 0.55 2.12
N ILE A 186 -1.63 1.31 1.48
CA ILE A 186 -1.87 2.73 1.17
C ILE A 186 -1.90 2.95 -0.34
N ASN A 187 -2.96 3.60 -0.82
CA ASN A 187 -2.97 4.20 -2.15
C ASN A 187 -2.78 5.72 -2.03
N PRO A 188 -1.66 6.29 -2.51
CA PRO A 188 -1.41 7.72 -2.42
C PRO A 188 -2.17 8.56 -3.46
N PHE A 189 -2.83 7.91 -4.43
CA PHE A 189 -3.48 8.56 -5.57
C PHE A 189 -2.60 9.61 -6.24
N GLY A 190 -3.14 10.77 -6.63
CA GLY A 190 -2.36 11.81 -7.27
C GLY A 190 -1.42 12.55 -6.30
N ASN A 191 -1.82 12.76 -5.04
CA ASN A 191 -1.20 13.79 -4.19
C ASN A 191 -0.44 13.30 -2.95
N GLY A 192 -0.59 12.03 -2.60
CA GLY A 192 -0.08 11.48 -1.35
C GLY A 192 1.44 11.38 -1.30
N LEU A 193 2.02 11.77 -0.18
CA LEU A 193 3.36 11.35 0.24
C LEU A 193 3.21 10.27 1.30
N ILE A 194 3.83 9.11 1.06
CA ILE A 194 3.94 8.03 2.05
C ILE A 194 5.36 8.08 2.63
N GLU A 195 5.48 8.24 3.94
CA GLU A 195 6.77 8.44 4.57
C GLU A 195 6.86 7.86 5.98
N ASP A 196 7.97 7.20 6.32
CA ASP A 196 8.22 6.65 7.67
C ASP A 196 7.15 5.65 8.15
N CYS A 197 6.74 4.72 7.28
CA CYS A 197 5.64 3.79 7.56
C CYS A 197 6.10 2.34 7.69
N PHE A 198 5.34 1.54 8.44
CA PHE A 198 5.42 0.08 8.45
C PHE A 198 4.13 -0.50 7.87
N ILE A 199 4.22 -1.31 6.82
CA ILE A 199 3.06 -1.86 6.12
C ILE A 199 3.16 -3.38 6.07
N ARG A 200 2.35 -4.04 6.89
CA ARG A 200 2.13 -5.49 6.84
C ARG A 200 0.76 -5.80 6.28
N THR A 201 0.74 -6.37 5.09
CA THR A 201 -0.50 -6.64 4.35
C THR A 201 -0.49 -8.04 3.75
N GLN A 202 -1.66 -8.65 3.74
CA GLN A 202 -1.93 -9.83 2.92
C GLN A 202 -2.19 -9.45 1.45
N ASP A 203 -2.67 -8.23 1.17
CA ASP A 203 -2.90 -7.71 -0.18
C ASP A 203 -1.90 -6.60 -0.57
N ASP A 204 -2.16 -5.87 -1.67
CA ASP A 204 -1.23 -4.91 -2.26
C ASP A 204 -0.81 -3.84 -1.21
N SER A 205 0.49 -3.70 -0.94
CA SER A 205 0.98 -2.81 0.13
C SER A 205 0.93 -1.35 -0.27
N THR A 206 1.49 -1.00 -1.44
CA THR A 206 1.46 0.37 -1.95
C THR A 206 1.32 0.43 -3.46
N TYR A 207 0.59 1.44 -3.92
CA TYR A 207 0.48 1.81 -5.33
C TYR A 207 1.48 2.92 -5.64
N VAL A 208 2.30 2.75 -6.68
CA VAL A 208 3.36 3.71 -7.04
C VAL A 208 2.75 4.89 -7.79
N ASN A 209 2.39 5.92 -7.03
CA ASN A 209 1.84 7.19 -7.51
C ASN A 209 2.13 8.29 -6.46
N GLY A 210 1.39 9.40 -6.46
CA GLY A 210 1.51 10.45 -5.46
C GLY A 210 2.69 11.39 -5.70
N ARG A 211 3.24 11.95 -4.62
CA ARG A 211 4.44 12.80 -4.62
C ARG A 211 5.72 12.01 -4.34
N GLY A 212 5.60 10.80 -3.82
CA GLY A 212 6.72 9.91 -3.50
C GLY A 212 6.39 8.92 -2.39
N ILE A 213 7.29 7.95 -2.21
CA ILE A 213 7.23 6.94 -1.16
C ILE A 213 8.63 6.85 -0.57
N ARG A 214 8.80 7.01 0.75
CA ARG A 214 10.14 6.93 1.33
C ARG A 214 10.19 6.41 2.75
N ARG A 215 11.29 5.71 3.10
CA ARG A 215 11.51 5.18 4.44
C ARG A 215 10.34 4.32 4.90
N VAL A 216 9.97 3.35 4.06
CA VAL A 216 8.86 2.43 4.33
C VAL A 216 9.40 1.02 4.49
N THR A 217 9.03 0.35 5.58
CA THR A 217 9.29 -1.07 5.81
C THR A 217 8.06 -1.89 5.45
N TYR A 218 8.25 -2.91 4.62
CA TYR A 218 7.19 -3.74 4.07
C TYR A 218 7.28 -5.18 4.55
N TRP A 219 6.11 -5.75 4.82
CA TRP A 219 5.90 -7.17 5.13
C TRP A 219 4.71 -7.69 4.32
N ASN A 220 4.98 -8.33 3.19
CA ASN A 220 3.96 -8.92 2.32
C ASN A 220 3.71 -10.39 2.69
N ASP A 221 2.51 -10.68 3.21
CA ASP A 221 2.20 -11.99 3.81
C ASP A 221 1.80 -13.06 2.78
N TYR A 222 0.96 -12.77 1.77
CA TYR A 222 0.31 -13.85 1.00
C TYR A 222 -0.14 -13.55 -0.45
N ASN A 223 -0.80 -12.43 -0.76
CA ASN A 223 -1.39 -12.17 -2.09
C ASN A 223 -0.73 -11.00 -2.81
N GLY A 224 -0.66 -9.85 -2.16
CA GLY A 224 -0.38 -8.59 -2.84
C GLY A 224 1.07 -8.29 -3.11
N SER A 225 1.28 -7.16 -3.77
CA SER A 225 2.55 -6.66 -4.26
C SER A 225 3.06 -5.53 -3.39
N THR A 226 4.37 -5.39 -3.22
CA THR A 226 4.95 -4.27 -2.46
C THR A 226 4.71 -2.95 -3.20
N PHE A 227 5.10 -2.90 -4.47
CA PHE A 227 5.04 -1.77 -5.38
C PHE A 227 4.16 -2.12 -6.59
N VAL A 228 2.88 -1.76 -6.51
CA VAL A 228 1.94 -1.91 -7.63
C VAL A 228 2.16 -0.79 -8.63
N LEU A 229 2.45 -1.16 -9.87
CA LEU A 229 2.86 -0.25 -10.94
C LEU A 229 1.70 0.18 -11.85
N SER A 230 0.49 -0.34 -11.66
CA SER A 230 -0.67 -0.08 -12.53
C SER A 230 -1.05 1.40 -12.63
N ALA A 231 -0.71 2.19 -11.60
CA ALA A 231 -1.00 3.61 -11.48
C ALA A 231 0.23 4.53 -11.70
N LEU A 232 1.30 4.04 -12.33
CA LEU A 232 2.50 4.84 -12.59
C LEU A 232 2.16 6.15 -13.33
N PRO A 233 2.67 7.30 -12.86
CA PRO A 233 2.45 8.58 -13.53
C PRO A 233 3.50 8.88 -14.61
N ASN A 234 3.31 9.98 -15.34
CA ASN A 234 4.35 10.63 -16.16
C ASN A 234 4.77 11.93 -15.48
N ARG A 235 5.44 11.80 -14.34
CA ARG A 235 6.04 12.91 -13.61
C ARG A 235 7.13 12.37 -12.71
N LYS A 236 8.03 13.24 -12.28
CA LYS A 236 9.06 12.87 -11.30
C LYS A 236 8.42 12.40 -10.00
N ILE A 237 8.62 11.14 -9.67
CA ILE A 237 8.35 10.57 -8.34
C ILE A 237 9.54 9.71 -7.93
N VAL A 238 9.84 9.72 -6.64
CA VAL A 238 10.91 8.91 -6.08
C VAL A 238 10.31 7.96 -5.04
N VAL A 239 10.60 6.67 -5.22
CA VAL A 239 10.42 5.61 -4.24
C VAL A 239 11.80 5.32 -3.67
N GLU A 240 12.04 5.62 -2.39
CA GLU A 240 13.38 5.54 -1.83
C GLU A 240 13.51 5.05 -0.40
N GLU A 241 14.67 4.47 -0.08
CA GLU A 241 15.03 4.07 1.29
C GLU A 241 14.00 3.10 1.90
N CYS A 242 13.51 2.17 1.08
CA CYS A 242 12.51 1.19 1.50
C CYS A 242 13.15 -0.17 1.78
N ASP A 243 12.65 -0.84 2.82
CA ASP A 243 13.06 -2.18 3.20
C ASP A 243 11.89 -3.15 3.03
N VAL A 244 12.08 -4.25 2.31
CA VAL A 244 11.10 -5.34 2.22
C VAL A 244 11.66 -6.52 3.01
N ILE A 245 11.18 -6.68 4.24
CA ILE A 245 11.72 -7.67 5.18
C ILE A 245 11.01 -9.03 5.10
N TYR A 246 9.86 -9.08 4.42
CA TYR A 246 9.11 -10.31 4.18
C TYR A 246 8.34 -10.20 2.87
N ALA A 247 8.51 -11.18 1.97
CA ALA A 247 7.94 -11.17 0.62
C ALA A 247 7.43 -12.56 0.23
N ARG A 248 6.25 -12.92 0.77
CA ARG A 248 5.64 -14.24 0.54
C ARG A 248 4.38 -14.15 -0.29
N ALA A 249 4.18 -15.24 -1.02
CA ALA A 249 2.96 -15.51 -1.73
C ALA A 249 2.42 -16.89 -1.36
N GLY A 250 1.10 -17.01 -1.27
CA GLY A 250 0.41 -18.28 -1.06
C GLY A 250 0.19 -19.10 -2.32
N TRP A 251 0.39 -18.49 -3.49
CA TRP A 251 0.13 -19.11 -4.79
C TRP A 251 1.34 -18.99 -5.71
N ASN A 252 1.62 -20.04 -6.48
CA ASN A 252 2.70 -20.12 -7.46
C ASN A 252 2.31 -19.58 -8.85
N ASN A 253 1.02 -19.70 -9.24
CA ASN A 253 0.49 -19.26 -10.55
C ASN A 253 -0.56 -18.16 -10.40
N TRP A 254 -0.22 -17.10 -9.68
CA TRP A 254 -1.06 -15.92 -9.51
C TRP A 254 -0.40 -14.70 -10.15
N SER A 255 -1.12 -13.61 -10.40
CA SER A 255 -0.54 -12.38 -10.97
C SER A 255 -0.05 -11.37 -9.91
N GLY A 256 -0.51 -11.48 -8.66
CA GLY A 256 -0.01 -10.72 -7.51
C GLY A 256 1.30 -11.28 -6.93
N GLY A 257 1.72 -10.80 -5.76
CA GLY A 257 2.76 -11.45 -4.93
C GLY A 257 4.21 -11.12 -5.30
N ARG A 258 4.44 -10.13 -6.17
CA ARG A 258 5.77 -9.65 -6.56
C ARG A 258 6.09 -8.32 -5.91
N LEU A 259 7.36 -7.94 -5.89
CA LEU A 259 7.76 -6.62 -5.40
C LEU A 259 7.33 -5.53 -6.37
N PHE A 260 7.87 -5.56 -7.60
CA PHE A 260 7.60 -4.58 -8.66
C PHE A 260 6.62 -5.21 -9.64
N ASN A 261 5.34 -4.85 -9.55
CA ASN A 261 4.29 -5.60 -10.22
C ASN A 261 3.41 -4.72 -11.12
N MET A 262 3.49 -4.95 -12.44
CA MET A 262 2.54 -4.50 -13.46
C MET A 262 1.83 -5.74 -14.01
N ARG A 263 0.50 -5.78 -13.89
CA ARG A 263 -0.33 -6.98 -14.17
C ARG A 263 -1.22 -6.82 -15.41
N GLY A 264 -0.75 -6.09 -16.42
CA GLY A 264 -1.55 -5.74 -17.60
C GLY A 264 -2.73 -4.82 -17.29
N GLU A 265 -2.64 -4.05 -16.20
CA GLU A 265 -3.67 -3.11 -15.77
C GLU A 265 -3.34 -1.68 -16.22
N GLY A 266 -4.39 -0.86 -16.38
CA GLY A 266 -4.30 0.55 -16.76
C GLY A 266 -4.19 0.80 -18.26
N LYS A 267 -3.83 2.03 -18.66
CA LYS A 267 -3.70 2.49 -20.05
C LYS A 267 -2.85 3.77 -20.12
N GLY A 268 -2.43 4.15 -21.32
CA GLY A 268 -1.67 5.38 -21.58
C GLY A 268 -0.18 5.22 -21.31
N LEU A 269 0.61 6.21 -21.76
CA LEU A 269 2.03 6.30 -21.44
C LEU A 269 2.20 6.38 -19.91
N CYS A 270 3.22 5.73 -19.36
CA CYS A 270 3.53 5.79 -17.93
C CYS A 270 5.03 5.58 -17.66
N GLY A 271 5.46 5.95 -16.45
CA GLY A 271 6.79 5.62 -15.92
C GLY A 271 7.84 6.71 -16.12
N GLU A 272 7.57 7.74 -16.94
CA GLU A 272 8.54 8.78 -17.20
C GLU A 272 8.84 9.58 -15.93
N GLY A 273 10.12 9.61 -15.52
CA GLY A 273 10.58 10.29 -14.32
C GLY A 273 10.43 9.50 -13.02
N VAL A 274 9.97 8.24 -13.09
CA VAL A 274 9.85 7.38 -11.91
C VAL A 274 11.21 6.79 -11.55
N VAL A 275 11.61 6.98 -10.30
CA VAL A 275 12.88 6.46 -9.75
C VAL A 275 12.59 5.59 -8.54
N PHE A 276 13.08 4.36 -8.58
CA PHE A 276 13.24 3.48 -7.43
C PHE A 276 14.70 3.53 -7.01
N ARG A 277 15.00 3.92 -5.76
CA ARG A 277 16.39 3.97 -5.29
C ARG A 277 16.60 3.53 -3.86
N ASN A 278 17.75 2.93 -3.56
CA ASN A 278 18.12 2.52 -2.20
C ASN A 278 17.05 1.61 -1.58
N ILE A 279 16.70 0.53 -2.28
CA ILE A 279 15.71 -0.46 -1.82
C ILE A 279 16.45 -1.72 -1.41
N ARG A 280 16.18 -2.22 -0.21
CA ARG A 280 16.69 -3.53 0.23
C ARG A 280 15.54 -4.51 0.39
N VAL A 281 15.77 -5.74 -0.02
CA VAL A 281 14.84 -6.85 0.17
C VAL A 281 15.58 -7.93 0.93
N GLU A 282 15.22 -8.10 2.19
CA GLU A 282 15.97 -8.91 3.15
C GLU A 282 15.46 -10.35 3.22
N ASP A 283 14.25 -10.63 2.73
CA ASP A 283 13.66 -11.97 2.79
C ASP A 283 14.59 -12.99 2.09
N PRO A 284 15.13 -13.98 2.82
CA PRO A 284 16.05 -14.96 2.25
C PRO A 284 15.34 -16.08 1.47
N ARG A 285 14.00 -16.12 1.48
CA ARG A 285 13.21 -17.15 0.80
C ARG A 285 11.96 -16.55 0.13
N PRO A 286 12.07 -15.51 -0.71
CA PRO A 286 10.90 -14.91 -1.35
C PRO A 286 10.16 -15.97 -2.19
N THR A 287 8.83 -16.00 -2.14
CA THR A 287 8.08 -17.09 -2.80
C THR A 287 8.10 -16.96 -4.32
N LEU A 288 7.92 -15.75 -4.85
CA LEU A 288 7.81 -15.46 -6.28
C LEU A 288 8.95 -14.56 -6.75
N GLN A 289 9.05 -14.34 -8.08
CA GLN A 289 10.03 -13.41 -8.65
C GLN A 289 9.83 -11.97 -8.15
N HIS A 290 10.83 -11.11 -8.27
CA HIS A 290 10.78 -9.76 -7.71
C HIS A 290 10.14 -8.75 -8.67
N PHE A 291 10.51 -8.84 -9.94
CA PHE A 291 10.04 -8.06 -11.07
C PHE A 291 9.05 -8.88 -11.89
N MET A 292 7.81 -8.43 -11.91
CA MET A 292 6.79 -8.85 -12.86
C MET A 292 6.24 -7.60 -13.54
N ILE A 293 6.94 -7.11 -14.54
CA ILE A 293 6.49 -5.94 -15.31
C ILE A 293 5.89 -6.44 -16.62
N ALA A 294 4.59 -6.74 -16.61
CA ALA A 294 3.89 -7.30 -17.75
C ALA A 294 2.75 -6.38 -18.22
N MET A 295 2.76 -6.01 -19.50
CA MET A 295 1.76 -5.14 -20.14
C MET A 295 0.52 -5.91 -20.62
N GLN A 296 0.53 -7.23 -20.45
CA GLN A 296 -0.58 -8.14 -20.68
C GLN A 296 -0.44 -9.36 -19.77
N GLY A 297 -1.46 -10.20 -19.70
CA GLY A 297 -1.40 -11.46 -18.97
C GLY A 297 -0.32 -12.37 -19.54
N LEU A 298 0.32 -13.15 -18.67
CA LEU A 298 1.40 -14.06 -19.01
C LEU A 298 1.16 -15.40 -18.33
N LYS A 299 0.97 -16.46 -19.12
CA LYS A 299 0.86 -17.82 -18.60
C LYS A 299 2.19 -18.25 -17.93
N PRO A 300 2.15 -18.97 -16.80
CA PRO A 300 0.95 -19.50 -16.13
C PRO A 300 0.29 -18.55 -15.13
N TYR A 301 0.83 -17.35 -14.90
CA TYR A 301 0.40 -16.44 -13.83
C TYR A 301 -0.96 -15.77 -14.08
N SER A 302 -1.28 -15.52 -15.35
CA SER A 302 -2.56 -14.94 -15.76
C SER A 302 -2.88 -15.23 -17.22
N ASP A 303 -4.16 -15.11 -17.57
CA ASP A 303 -4.64 -15.29 -18.94
C ASP A 303 -4.45 -13.99 -19.76
N PRO A 304 -3.69 -14.01 -20.86
CA PRO A 304 -3.51 -12.85 -21.74
C PRO A 304 -4.82 -12.32 -22.35
N SER A 305 -5.85 -13.16 -22.47
CA SER A 305 -7.17 -12.72 -22.97
C SER A 305 -7.97 -11.92 -21.95
N GLN A 306 -7.66 -12.09 -20.66
CA GLN A 306 -8.37 -11.44 -19.54
C GLN A 306 -7.63 -10.19 -19.04
N ARG A 307 -6.31 -10.14 -19.24
CA ARG A 307 -5.46 -9.04 -18.78
C ARG A 307 -4.72 -8.47 -19.98
N LYS A 308 -5.08 -7.26 -20.38
CA LYS A 308 -4.37 -6.51 -21.41
C LYS A 308 -4.41 -5.03 -21.04
N ARG A 309 -3.23 -4.43 -20.92
CA ARG A 309 -3.13 -2.99 -20.69
C ARG A 309 -3.65 -2.27 -21.93
N GLY A 310 -4.39 -1.18 -21.74
CA GLY A 310 -4.74 -0.30 -22.86
C GLY A 310 -3.50 0.35 -23.48
N ALA A 311 -3.63 0.86 -24.71
CA ALA A 311 -2.52 1.40 -25.48
C ALA A 311 -1.69 2.43 -24.68
N GLY A 312 -0.36 2.35 -24.81
CA GLY A 312 0.60 3.24 -24.16
C GLY A 312 1.75 2.49 -23.47
N ASP A 313 2.96 2.90 -23.81
CA ASP A 313 4.21 2.30 -23.34
C ASP A 313 4.50 2.62 -21.86
N ALA A 314 5.18 1.69 -21.17
CA ALA A 314 5.86 1.95 -19.91
C ALA A 314 7.33 2.29 -20.21
N SER A 315 7.76 3.51 -19.88
CA SER A 315 9.10 3.99 -20.26
C SER A 315 9.71 4.96 -19.27
N GLY A 316 11.05 4.99 -19.21
CA GLY A 316 11.78 6.03 -18.47
C GLY A 316 11.89 5.80 -16.96
N ILE A 317 11.75 4.55 -16.51
CA ILE A 317 11.88 4.16 -15.10
C ILE A 317 13.35 3.84 -14.79
N LEU A 318 13.85 4.37 -13.68
CA LEU A 318 15.17 4.06 -13.13
C LEU A 318 15.02 3.18 -11.89
N PHE A 319 15.72 2.05 -11.88
CA PHE A 319 15.98 1.22 -10.71
C PHE A 319 17.44 1.41 -10.33
N HIS A 320 17.73 2.03 -9.20
CA HIS A 320 19.08 2.43 -8.80
C HIS A 320 19.44 1.95 -7.39
N ASN A 321 20.52 1.21 -7.22
CA ASN A 321 20.95 0.72 -5.92
C ASN A 321 19.84 -0.09 -5.21
N ILE A 322 19.50 -1.23 -5.81
CA ILE A 322 18.50 -2.17 -5.27
C ILE A 322 19.21 -3.48 -4.95
N GLU A 323 19.13 -3.90 -3.69
CA GLU A 323 19.74 -5.14 -3.21
C GLU A 323 18.66 -6.12 -2.77
N ILE A 324 18.67 -7.31 -3.37
CA ILE A 324 17.71 -8.37 -3.10
C ILE A 324 18.45 -9.61 -2.61
N ALA A 325 18.17 -10.04 -1.37
CA ALA A 325 18.94 -11.07 -0.67
C ALA A 325 18.91 -12.44 -1.36
N ALA A 326 17.78 -12.82 -1.98
CA ALA A 326 17.61 -14.12 -2.60
C ALA A 326 16.69 -14.08 -3.83
N SER A 327 16.89 -14.99 -4.77
CA SER A 327 15.93 -15.26 -5.85
C SER A 327 14.70 -16.00 -5.33
N SER A 328 13.65 -16.05 -6.16
CA SER A 328 12.45 -16.87 -5.91
C SER A 328 12.83 -18.31 -5.54
N VAL A 329 12.27 -18.82 -4.43
CA VAL A 329 12.45 -20.23 -4.03
C VAL A 329 11.75 -21.21 -4.98
N LEU A 330 10.83 -20.72 -5.81
CA LEU A 330 10.18 -21.51 -6.86
C LEU A 330 11.00 -21.53 -8.16
N GLY A 331 12.11 -20.79 -8.23
CA GLY A 331 12.95 -20.70 -9.44
C GLY A 331 12.28 -19.95 -10.60
N GLU A 332 11.24 -19.16 -10.31
CA GLU A 332 10.54 -18.37 -11.31
C GLU A 332 11.46 -17.25 -11.85
N PRO A 333 11.51 -17.02 -13.18
CA PRO A 333 12.34 -15.97 -13.73
C PRO A 333 11.74 -14.58 -13.46
N GLU A 334 12.61 -13.59 -13.37
CA GLU A 334 12.22 -12.18 -13.46
C GLU A 334 11.58 -11.89 -14.83
N VAL A 335 10.59 -11.01 -14.91
CA VAL A 335 9.80 -10.81 -16.13
C VAL A 335 9.72 -9.34 -16.55
N LEU A 336 10.05 -9.09 -17.81
CA LEU A 336 9.65 -7.89 -18.56
C LEU A 336 8.86 -8.36 -19.78
N TRP A 337 7.57 -8.10 -19.86
CA TRP A 337 6.73 -8.61 -20.96
C TRP A 337 5.86 -7.52 -21.57
N GLY A 338 6.23 -7.03 -22.75
CA GLY A 338 5.47 -5.99 -23.46
C GLY A 338 4.31 -6.54 -24.30
N ALA A 339 3.50 -5.64 -24.85
CA ALA A 339 2.49 -5.91 -25.88
C ALA A 339 2.70 -4.96 -27.07
N ALA A 340 2.13 -5.29 -28.23
CA ALA A 340 2.34 -4.53 -29.46
C ALA A 340 1.95 -3.04 -29.34
N ASP A 341 0.85 -2.76 -28.64
CA ASP A 341 0.29 -1.44 -28.36
C ASP A 341 0.68 -0.86 -26.98
N ALA A 342 1.46 -1.60 -26.19
CA ALA A 342 1.91 -1.21 -24.86
C ALA A 342 3.29 -1.82 -24.57
N GLN A 343 4.34 -1.21 -25.11
CA GLN A 343 5.71 -1.71 -25.02
C GLN A 343 6.38 -1.31 -23.71
N ILE A 344 7.47 -2.01 -23.36
CA ILE A 344 8.34 -1.63 -22.24
C ILE A 344 9.63 -1.08 -22.83
N ARG A 345 9.97 0.17 -22.52
CA ARG A 345 11.12 0.83 -23.14
C ARG A 345 11.95 1.63 -22.15
N ASN A 346 13.24 1.82 -22.45
CA ASN A 346 14.09 2.80 -21.75
C ASN A 346 14.14 2.62 -20.22
N LEU A 347 14.03 1.38 -19.73
CA LEU A 347 14.27 1.10 -18.32
C LEU A 347 15.77 1.05 -18.06
N THR A 348 16.18 1.51 -16.89
CA THR A 348 17.59 1.43 -16.47
C THR A 348 17.68 0.69 -15.14
N PHE A 349 18.45 -0.39 -15.11
CA PHE A 349 18.86 -1.11 -13.92
C PHE A 349 20.30 -0.71 -13.62
N ASP A 350 20.50 0.10 -12.60
CA ASP A 350 21.78 0.66 -12.20
C ASP A 350 22.13 0.18 -10.81
N ASN A 351 23.16 -0.67 -10.69
CA ASN A 351 23.51 -1.33 -9.44
C ASN A 351 22.32 -2.09 -8.79
N VAL A 352 21.71 -3.02 -9.55
CA VAL A 352 20.66 -3.91 -9.05
C VAL A 352 21.23 -5.31 -8.86
N THR A 353 21.07 -5.90 -7.68
CA THR A 353 21.56 -7.24 -7.34
C THR A 353 20.44 -8.16 -6.86
N ILE A 354 20.49 -9.44 -7.24
CA ILE A 354 19.62 -10.50 -6.73
C ILE A 354 20.51 -11.69 -6.32
N GLY A 355 20.40 -12.14 -5.07
CA GLY A 355 21.21 -13.23 -4.55
C GLY A 355 22.71 -12.94 -4.62
N GLY A 356 23.10 -11.68 -4.35
CA GLY A 356 24.49 -11.21 -4.45
C GLY A 356 25.04 -11.07 -5.88
N LYS A 357 24.25 -11.33 -6.92
CA LYS A 357 24.66 -11.20 -8.32
C LYS A 357 24.06 -9.95 -8.94
N LYS A 358 24.90 -9.12 -9.57
CA LYS A 358 24.46 -7.95 -10.32
C LYS A 358 23.73 -8.37 -11.59
N ILE A 359 22.60 -7.72 -11.89
CA ILE A 359 21.90 -7.88 -13.16
C ILE A 359 22.64 -7.07 -14.23
N THR A 360 23.20 -7.75 -15.24
CA THR A 360 24.08 -7.13 -16.25
C THR A 360 23.55 -7.17 -17.67
N SER A 361 22.50 -7.96 -17.95
CA SER A 361 21.91 -8.08 -19.29
C SER A 361 20.43 -8.44 -19.21
N LEU A 362 19.76 -8.31 -20.36
CA LEU A 362 18.35 -8.67 -20.51
C LEU A 362 18.11 -10.19 -20.38
N ASP A 363 19.15 -11.02 -20.53
CA ASP A 363 19.09 -12.49 -20.39
C ASP A 363 18.66 -12.94 -19.00
N HIS A 364 18.76 -12.06 -17.99
CA HIS A 364 18.24 -12.31 -16.65
C HIS A 364 16.71 -12.37 -16.61
N PHE A 365 16.04 -11.74 -17.57
CA PHE A 365 14.59 -11.66 -17.64
C PHE A 365 14.02 -12.60 -18.68
N LYS A 366 12.84 -13.17 -18.40
CA LYS A 366 11.95 -13.65 -19.46
C LYS A 366 11.34 -12.43 -20.14
N HIS A 367 11.56 -12.29 -21.45
CA HIS A 367 11.09 -11.16 -22.22
C HIS A 367 10.66 -11.52 -23.65
N ASN A 368 10.06 -10.54 -24.35
CA ASN A 368 9.64 -10.65 -25.75
C ASN A 368 10.15 -9.46 -26.60
N GLU A 369 9.75 -9.41 -27.87
CA GLU A 369 10.15 -8.39 -28.86
C GLU A 369 9.62 -6.98 -28.57
N HIS A 370 8.69 -6.85 -27.62
CA HIS A 370 8.08 -5.60 -27.18
C HIS A 370 8.82 -4.95 -25.99
N VAL A 371 9.99 -5.49 -25.62
CA VAL A 371 10.89 -4.91 -24.62
C VAL A 371 12.12 -4.36 -25.32
N LYS A 372 12.41 -3.06 -25.16
CA LYS A 372 13.45 -2.36 -25.92
C LYS A 372 14.25 -1.38 -25.08
N ASN A 373 15.49 -1.12 -25.49
CA ASN A 373 16.35 -0.09 -24.90
C ASN A 373 16.54 -0.23 -23.37
N ILE A 374 16.74 -1.45 -22.89
CA ILE A 374 17.01 -1.71 -21.47
C ILE A 374 18.49 -1.51 -21.23
N ARG A 375 18.84 -0.71 -20.21
CA ARG A 375 20.22 -0.41 -19.85
C ARG A 375 20.57 -1.04 -18.51
N PHE A 376 21.76 -1.62 -18.45
CA PHE A 376 22.34 -2.20 -17.25
C PHE A 376 23.63 -1.43 -16.94
N LYS A 377 23.76 -0.90 -15.72
CA LYS A 377 24.91 -0.08 -15.28
C LYS A 377 25.51 -0.62 -14.00
#